data_AF-A0A1H2Z8F9-F1
#
_entry.id   AF-A0A1H2Z8F9-F1
#
_cell.length_a   1.000
_cell.length_b   1.000
_cell.length_c   1.000
_cell.angle_alpha   90.00
_cell.angle_beta   90.00
_cell.angle_gamma   90.00
#
_symmetry.space_group_name_H-M   'P 1'
#
loop_
_entity.id
_entity.type
_entity.pdbx_description
1 polymer ?
#
loop_
_entity_poly.entity_id
_entity_poly.type
_entity_poly.pdbx_seq_one_letter_code
_entity_poly.pdbx_strand_id
1 'polypeptide(L)'
;MSTPHPSVLALRQLQEIAAQWKERQGNRPLLARDALTRLYELWQPTAHGNDFERQAEYTLLAVQRLFNDWNQRGENDEELLTQMLWLLEQRDLVTAQKEYLADLGPSS
;
A
#
# COMPACT_ATOMS: atom_id res chain seq x y z
N MET A 1 -3.64 12.42 -20.59
CA MET A 1 -3.34 11.33 -19.65
C MET A 1 -4.33 11.42 -18.52
N SER A 2 -5.12 10.38 -18.28
CA SER A 2 -6.02 10.33 -17.13
C SER A 2 -5.19 10.31 -15.84
N THR A 3 -5.54 11.15 -14.88
CA THR A 3 -4.90 11.15 -13.56
C THR A 3 -5.12 9.76 -12.93
N PRO A 4 -4.07 9.08 -12.43
CA PRO A 4 -4.24 7.77 -11.82
C PRO A 4 -5.18 7.86 -10.62
N HIS A 5 -6.03 6.86 -10.44
CA HIS A 5 -6.98 6.80 -9.33
C HIS A 5 -6.26 6.95 -7.97
N PRO A 6 -6.83 7.68 -6.99
CA PRO A 6 -6.19 7.93 -5.70
C PRO A 6 -5.67 6.67 -5.00
N SER A 7 -6.45 5.58 -5.00
CA SER A 7 -6.04 4.29 -4.40
C SER A 7 -4.87 3.64 -5.13
N VAL A 8 -4.73 3.84 -6.45
CA VAL A 8 -3.58 3.33 -7.20
C VAL A 8 -2.31 4.11 -6.85
N LEU A 9 -2.42 5.44 -6.69
CA LEU A 9 -1.29 6.26 -6.25
C LEU A 9 -0.87 5.91 -4.82
N ALA A 10 -1.82 5.80 -3.91
CA ALA A 10 -1.58 5.44 -2.52
C ALA A 10 -0.99 4.03 -2.38
N LEU A 11 -1.45 3.06 -3.17
CA LEU A 11 -0.87 1.71 -3.18
C LEU A 11 0.59 1.72 -3.64
N ARG A 12 0.93 2.49 -4.69
CA ARG A 12 2.34 2.63 -5.12
C ARG A 12 3.20 3.22 -4.01
N GLN A 13 2.71 4.29 -3.37
CA GLN A 13 3.42 4.89 -2.24
C GLN A 13 3.59 3.90 -1.07
N LEU A 14 2.57 3.08 -0.79
CA LEU A 14 2.65 2.03 0.22
C LEU A 14 3.71 0.97 -0.12
N GLN A 15 3.78 0.53 -1.39
CA GLN A 15 4.80 -0.40 -1.88
C GLN A 15 6.21 0.20 -1.74
N GLU A 16 6.39 1.48 -2.04
CA GLU A 16 7.66 2.19 -1.86
C GLU A 16 8.06 2.27 -0.39
N ILE A 17 7.13 2.57 0.51
CA ILE A 17 7.38 2.59 1.97
C ILE A 17 7.84 1.21 2.44
N ALA A 18 7.11 0.15 2.05
CA ALA A 18 7.45 -1.22 2.44
C ALA A 18 8.81 -1.67 1.90
N ALA A 19 9.14 -1.32 0.65
CA ALA A 19 10.44 -1.62 0.04
C ALA A 19 11.59 -0.90 0.77
N GLN A 20 11.45 0.39 1.04
CA GLN A 20 12.45 1.18 1.77
C GLN A 20 12.65 0.68 3.20
N TRP A 21 11.57 0.25 3.85
CA TRP A 21 11.63 -0.33 5.20
C TRP A 21 12.37 -1.66 5.18
N LYS A 22 12.05 -2.55 4.23
CA LYS A 22 12.72 -3.84 4.04
C LYS A 22 14.22 -3.70 3.76
N GLU A 23 14.60 -2.77 2.89
CA GLU A 23 16.00 -2.54 2.52
C GLU A 23 16.85 -2.01 3.68
N ARG A 24 16.23 -1.27 4.62
CA ARG A 24 16.95 -0.56 5.70
C ARG A 24 17.04 -1.34 7.01
N GLN A 25 16.79 -2.66 7.00
CA GLN A 25 16.88 -3.61 8.13
C GLN A 25 16.95 -2.93 9.51
N GLY A 26 15.79 -2.60 10.06
CA GLY A 26 15.63 -2.24 11.48
C GLY A 26 16.10 -0.84 11.91
N ASN A 27 16.73 -0.03 11.07
CA ASN A 27 17.41 1.19 11.58
C ASN A 27 16.57 2.48 11.59
N ARG A 28 15.31 2.49 11.10
CA ARG A 28 14.43 3.70 11.11
C ARG A 28 12.91 3.43 11.16
N PRO A 29 12.38 2.73 12.18
CA PRO A 29 10.94 2.51 12.31
C PRO A 29 10.10 3.80 12.43
N LEU A 30 10.67 4.85 13.03
CA LEU A 30 10.07 6.19 13.08
C LEU A 30 9.77 6.75 11.67
N LEU A 31 10.64 6.53 10.69
CA LEU A 31 10.39 7.03 9.33
C LEU A 31 9.26 6.25 8.63
N ALA A 32 9.12 4.96 8.92
CA ALA A 32 8.04 4.16 8.37
C ALA A 32 6.70 4.58 8.99
N ARG A 33 6.65 4.82 10.31
CA ARG A 33 5.48 5.35 10.99
C ARG A 33 5.06 6.72 10.44
N ASP A 34 6.00 7.65 10.31
CA ASP A 34 5.71 8.99 9.76
C ASP A 34 5.22 8.92 8.31
N ALA A 35 5.83 8.04 7.50
CA ALA A 35 5.43 7.85 6.10
C ALA A 35 4.02 7.24 5.97
N LEU A 36 3.70 6.23 6.79
CA LEU A 36 2.36 5.62 6.84
C LEU A 36 1.31 6.61 7.35
N THR A 37 1.65 7.38 8.39
CA THR A 37 0.76 8.43 8.92
C THR A 37 0.42 9.43 7.81
N ARG A 38 1.44 9.94 7.13
CA ARG A 38 1.26 10.90 6.03
C ARG A 38 0.49 10.30 4.85
N LEU A 39 0.71 9.02 4.51
CA LEU A 39 -0.07 8.33 3.49
C LEU A 39 -1.56 8.35 3.83
N TYR A 40 -1.92 7.98 5.06
CA TYR A 40 -3.32 7.90 5.50
C TYR A 40 -3.96 9.24 5.85
N GLU A 41 -3.17 10.30 6.09
CA GLU A 41 -3.69 11.68 6.15
C GLU A 41 -4.09 12.22 4.77
N LEU A 42 -3.36 11.83 3.72
CA LEU A 42 -3.55 12.33 2.36
C LEU A 42 -4.51 11.47 1.52
N TRP A 43 -4.63 10.19 1.84
CA TRP A 43 -5.50 9.27 1.13
C TRP A 43 -6.85 9.10 1.83
N GLN A 44 -7.92 9.06 1.03
CA GLN A 44 -9.28 8.74 1.46
C GLN A 44 -9.85 7.68 0.49
N PRO A 45 -10.68 6.74 0.96
CA PRO A 45 -11.39 5.82 0.09
C PRO A 45 -12.24 6.57 -0.95
N THR A 46 -12.28 6.06 -2.18
CA THR A 46 -13.04 6.65 -3.28
C THR A 46 -13.73 5.58 -4.11
N ALA A 47 -14.81 5.95 -4.80
CA ALA A 47 -15.50 5.01 -5.68
C ALA A 47 -14.56 4.48 -6.77
N HIS A 48 -14.45 3.15 -6.85
CA HIS A 48 -13.59 2.44 -7.79
C HIS A 48 -14.34 2.08 -9.08
N GLY A 49 -13.69 2.26 -10.22
CA GLY A 49 -14.22 1.96 -11.55
C GLY A 49 -13.75 0.63 -12.14
N ASN A 50 -12.70 0.01 -11.58
CA ASN A 50 -12.19 -1.29 -12.01
C ASN A 50 -11.71 -2.15 -10.83
N ASP A 51 -11.36 -3.41 -11.11
CA ASP A 51 -10.97 -4.39 -10.11
C ASP A 51 -9.62 -4.04 -9.45
N PHE A 52 -8.66 -3.45 -10.16
CA PHE A 52 -7.39 -3.04 -9.56
C PHE A 52 -7.56 -1.91 -8.56
N GLU A 53 -8.37 -0.90 -8.89
CA GLU A 53 -8.72 0.19 -7.96
C GLU A 53 -9.39 -0.34 -6.70
N ARG A 54 -10.29 -1.32 -6.84
CA ARG A 54 -10.94 -2.00 -5.72
C ARG A 54 -9.92 -2.76 -4.85
N GLN A 55 -9.06 -3.57 -5.46
CA GLN A 55 -8.05 -4.33 -4.73
C GLN A 55 -7.04 -3.40 -4.03
N ALA A 56 -6.63 -2.32 -4.70
CA ALA A 56 -5.77 -1.31 -4.11
C ALA A 56 -6.39 -0.67 -2.85
N GLU A 57 -7.67 -0.30 -2.92
CA GLU A 57 -8.40 0.24 -1.77
C GLU A 57 -8.52 -0.77 -0.62
N TYR A 58 -8.86 -2.03 -0.92
CA TYR A 58 -8.95 -3.07 0.11
C TYR A 58 -7.61 -3.34 0.78
N THR A 59 -6.52 -3.39 0.02
CA THR A 59 -5.17 -3.51 0.57
C THR A 59 -4.82 -2.31 1.46
N LEU A 60 -5.13 -1.08 1.03
CA LEU A 60 -4.88 0.13 1.81
C LEU A 60 -5.65 0.15 3.13
N LEU A 61 -6.94 -0.23 3.11
CA LEU A 61 -7.76 -0.35 4.32
C LEU A 61 -7.25 -1.44 5.27
N ALA A 62 -6.84 -2.59 4.72
CA ALA A 62 -6.27 -3.67 5.53
C ALA A 62 -4.97 -3.21 6.23
N VAL A 63 -4.06 -2.56 5.51
CA VAL A 63 -2.83 -2.03 6.12
C VAL A 63 -3.13 -0.89 7.10
N GLN A 64 -4.12 -0.05 6.84
CA GLN A 64 -4.50 1.03 7.76
C GLN A 64 -4.95 0.45 9.10
N ARG A 65 -5.74 -0.64 9.06
CA ARG A 65 -6.17 -1.36 10.25
C ARG A 65 -4.97 -1.93 11.01
N LEU A 66 -4.05 -2.62 10.32
CA LEU A 66 -2.84 -3.15 10.94
C LEU A 66 -1.99 -2.05 11.59
N PHE A 67 -1.83 -0.93 10.90
CA PHE A 67 -1.06 0.22 11.41
C PHE A 67 -1.73 0.85 12.64
N ASN A 68 -3.06 0.96 12.65
CA ASN A 68 -3.81 1.46 13.81
C ASN A 68 -3.67 0.52 15.01
N ASP A 69 -3.80 -0.79 14.80
CA ASP A 69 -3.63 -1.80 15.84
C ASP A 69 -2.20 -1.75 16.40
N TRP A 70 -1.19 -1.66 15.54
CA TRP A 70 0.21 -1.51 15.92
C TRP A 70 0.47 -0.24 16.73
N ASN A 71 -0.08 0.91 16.32
CA ASN A 71 0.03 2.19 17.03
C ASN A 71 -0.58 2.14 18.44
N GLN A 72 -1.64 1.36 18.65
CA GLN A 72 -2.30 1.23 19.95
C GLN A 72 -1.53 0.33 20.91
N ARG A 73 -0.92 -0.73 20.38
CA ARG A 73 -0.27 -1.77 21.19
C ARG A 73 1.23 -1.53 21.41
N GLY A 74 1.86 -0.71 20.58
CA GLY A 74 3.32 -0.51 20.60
C GLY A 74 4.08 -1.78 20.22
N GLU A 75 3.55 -2.51 19.22
CA GLU A 75 4.04 -3.83 18.79
C GLU A 75 5.34 -3.76 17.97
N ASN A 76 5.86 -4.93 17.57
CA ASN A 76 7.12 -5.07 16.86
C ASN A 76 7.03 -4.52 15.42
N ASP A 77 7.93 -3.59 15.08
CA ASP A 77 8.12 -3.04 13.73
C ASP A 77 8.30 -4.10 12.64
N GLU A 78 9.00 -5.19 12.95
CA GLU A 78 9.25 -6.30 12.02
C GLU A 78 7.96 -7.09 11.72
N GLU A 79 7.08 -7.20 12.72
CA GLU A 79 5.79 -7.88 12.57
C GLU A 79 4.87 -7.07 11.66
N LEU A 80 4.78 -5.75 11.88
CA LEU A 80 4.02 -4.87 11.00
C LEU A 80 4.54 -4.93 9.56
N LEU A 81 5.86 -4.86 9.35
CA LEU A 81 6.45 -4.97 8.02
C LEU A 81 6.14 -6.32 7.36
N THR A 82 6.24 -7.41 8.12
CA THR A 82 5.92 -8.76 7.61
C THR A 82 4.46 -8.85 7.16
N GLN A 83 3.52 -8.37 7.97
CA GLN A 83 2.10 -8.42 7.63
C GLN A 83 1.75 -7.49 6.46
N MET A 84 2.41 -6.32 6.36
CA MET A 84 2.28 -5.42 5.21
C MET A 84 2.75 -6.08 3.92
N LEU A 85 3.93 -6.70 3.92
CA LEU A 85 4.45 -7.41 2.74
C LEU A 85 3.51 -8.54 2.31
N TRP A 86 2.97 -9.28 3.27
CA TRP A 86 2.00 -10.34 2.98
C TRP A 86 0.74 -9.81 2.28
N LEU A 87 0.23 -8.64 2.68
CA LEU A 87 -0.90 -7.98 2.02
C LEU A 87 -0.55 -7.46 0.62
N LEU A 88 0.66 -6.95 0.42
CA LEU A 88 1.14 -6.45 -0.87
C LEU A 88 1.43 -7.57 -1.88
N GLU A 89 1.70 -8.78 -1.40
CA GLU A 89 1.98 -9.97 -2.21
C GLU A 89 0.73 -10.84 -2.45
N GLN A 90 -0.45 -10.40 -1.98
CA GLN A 90 -1.72 -11.09 -2.22
C GLN A 90 -1.94 -11.32 -3.72
N ARG A 91 -2.25 -12.58 -4.07
CA ARG A 91 -2.40 -13.00 -5.47
C ARG A 91 -3.41 -12.13 -6.23
N ASP A 92 -4.55 -11.83 -5.63
CA ASP A 92 -5.62 -11.08 -6.29
C ASP A 92 -5.19 -9.64 -6.62
N LEU A 93 -4.43 -9.00 -5.72
CA LEU A 93 -3.85 -7.68 -5.97
C LEU A 93 -2.84 -7.73 -7.12
N VAL A 94 -1.93 -8.70 -7.10
CA VAL A 94 -0.89 -8.86 -8.13
C VAL A 94 -1.50 -9.18 -9.49
N THR A 95 -2.55 -10.00 -9.55
CA THR A 95 -3.29 -10.29 -10.79
C THR A 95 -3.98 -9.03 -11.31
N ALA A 96 -4.76 -8.34 -10.47
CA ALA A 96 -5.47 -7.13 -10.89
C ALA A 96 -4.49 -6.03 -11.36
N GLN A 97 -3.32 -5.90 -10.72
CA GLN A 97 -2.28 -4.97 -11.14
C GLN A 97 -1.73 -5.31 -12.53
N LYS A 98 -1.50 -6.59 -12.83
CA LYS A 98 -1.03 -7.04 -14.14
C LYS A 98 -2.05 -6.78 -15.25
N GLU A 99 -3.31 -7.08 -14.99
CA GLU A 99 -4.42 -6.84 -15.92
C GLU A 99 -4.56 -5.34 -16.21
N TYR A 100 -4.56 -4.52 -15.16
CA TYR A 100 -4.59 -3.06 -15.29
C TYR A 100 -3.42 -2.51 -16.13
N LEU A 101 -2.21 -3.03 -15.93
CA LEU A 101 -1.04 -2.62 -16.72
C LEU A 101 -1.12 -3.10 -18.18
N ALA A 102 -1.70 -4.26 -18.44
CA ALA A 102 -1.91 -4.77 -19.80
C ALA A 102 -2.94 -3.91 -20.56
N ASP A 103 -4.01 -3.47 -19.89
CA ASP A 103 -5.05 -2.62 -20.47
C ASP A 103 -4.56 -1.21 -20.80
N LEU A 104 -3.52 -0.71 -20.13
CA LEU A 104 -2.89 0.57 -20.45
C LEU A 104 -2.05 0.54 -21.74
N GLY A 105 -1.80 -0.65 -22.31
CA GLY A 105 -1.02 -0.85 -23.53
C GLY A 105 0.48 -0.53 -23.35
N PRO A 106 1.35 -0.93 -24.30
CA PRO A 106 2.71 -0.41 -24.34
C PRO A 106 2.62 1.09 -24.62
N SER A 107 3.17 1.90 -23.70
CA SER A 107 3.43 3.32 -24.00
C SER A 107 4.27 3.35 -25.29
N SER A 108 3.68 3.85 -26.37
CA SER A 108 4.36 4.04 -27.67
C SER A 108 5.43 5.11 -27.57
#